data_AF-T0URX5-F1
#
_entry.id   AF-T0URX5-F1
#
_cell.length_a   1.000
_cell.length_b   1.000
_cell.length_c   1.000
_cell.angle_alpha   90.00
_cell.angle_beta   90.00
_cell.angle_gamma   90.00
#
_symmetry.space_group_name_H-M   'P 1'
#
loop_
_entity.id
_entity.type
_entity.pdbx_description
1 polymer ?
#
loop_
_entity_poly.entity_id
_entity_poly.type
_entity_poly.pdbx_seq_one_letter_code
_entity_poly.pdbx_strand_id
1 'polypeptide(L)'
;MVTILGDTRKTDASVRLGLGADILVHESTYGKGDEKIARKHGHSTGTQAAQIAKEASAKCLLLNHVSARFLGRECKQIENDAKVIFENTHLVKDLEEVSL
;
A
#
# COMPACT_ATOMS: atom_id res chain seq x y z
N MET A 1 -11.30 7.75 -11.13
CA MET A 1 -10.54 8.56 -10.15
C MET A 1 -9.33 7.76 -9.68
N VAL A 2 -8.14 8.33 -9.85
CA VAL A 2 -6.90 7.78 -9.28
C VAL A 2 -6.50 8.65 -8.09
N THR A 3 -6.25 8.02 -6.95
CA THR A 3 -5.76 8.70 -5.74
C THR A 3 -4.32 8.26 -5.49
N ILE A 4 -3.40 9.20 -5.40
CA ILE A 4 -1.99 8.93 -5.11
C ILE A 4 -1.66 9.53 -3.76
N LEU A 5 -1.31 8.68 -2.81
CA LEU A 5 -0.85 9.09 -1.49
C LEU A 5 0.68 9.15 -1.48
N GLY A 6 1.22 10.19 -0.84
CA GLY A 6 2.65 10.27 -0.56
C GLY A 6 3.02 9.49 0.69
N ASP A 7 4.28 9.65 1.10
CA ASP A 7 4.80 9.02 2.31
C ASP A 7 3.98 9.45 3.54
N THR A 8 3.43 8.46 4.24
CA THR A 8 2.51 8.70 5.35
C THR A 8 2.35 7.48 6.23
N ARG A 9 1.98 7.72 7.49
CA ARG A 9 1.52 6.71 8.43
C ARG A 9 0.08 6.29 8.09
N LYS A 10 -0.37 5.15 8.62
CA LYS A 10 -1.82 4.87 8.66
C LYS A 10 -2.55 6.02 9.38
N THR A 11 -3.48 6.66 8.68
CA THR A 11 -4.28 7.79 9.18
C THR A 11 -5.66 7.82 8.51
N ASP A 12 -6.66 8.34 9.21
CA ASP A 12 -8.02 8.48 8.69
C ASP A 12 -8.09 9.46 7.50
N ALA A 13 -7.12 10.37 7.40
CA ALA A 13 -7.02 11.26 6.24
C ALA A 13 -6.75 10.49 4.95
N SER A 14 -5.95 9.43 4.99
CA SER A 14 -5.66 8.57 3.83
C SER A 14 -6.92 7.85 3.36
N VAL A 15 -7.77 7.40 4.29
CA VAL A 15 -9.07 6.80 3.97
C VAL A 15 -9.97 7.82 3.28
N ARG A 16 -10.12 9.03 3.85
CA ARG A 16 -10.95 10.09 3.27
C ARG A 16 -10.50 10.50 1.88
N LEU A 17 -9.20 10.59 1.64
CA LEU A 17 -8.64 10.93 0.33
C LEU A 17 -8.90 9.83 -0.70
N GLY A 18 -8.88 8.56 -0.28
CA GLY A 18 -9.09 7.40 -1.16
C GLY A 18 -10.54 6.97 -1.38
N LEU A 19 -11.53 7.66 -0.78
CA LEU A 19 -12.92 7.22 -0.79
C LEU A 19 -13.45 6.98 -2.21
N GLY A 20 -13.79 5.72 -2.51
CA GLY A 20 -14.33 5.30 -3.81
C GLY A 20 -13.35 5.38 -4.98
N ALA A 21 -12.04 5.43 -4.73
CA ALA A 21 -11.05 5.49 -5.80
C ALA A 21 -11.08 4.25 -6.71
N ASP A 22 -10.92 4.43 -8.02
CA ASP A 22 -10.74 3.30 -8.95
C ASP A 22 -9.36 2.66 -8.72
N ILE A 23 -8.33 3.50 -8.55
CA ILE A 23 -7.00 3.09 -8.09
C ILE A 23 -6.60 3.95 -6.89
N LEU A 24 -6.12 3.29 -5.84
CA LEU A 24 -5.38 3.91 -4.75
C LEU A 24 -3.91 3.49 -4.86
N VAL A 25 -3.00 4.46 -5.03
CA VAL A 25 -1.55 4.25 -4.91
C VAL A 25 -1.14 4.62 -3.49
N HIS A 26 -0.50 3.71 -2.77
CA HIS A 26 -0.07 3.92 -1.40
C HIS A 26 1.31 3.31 -1.14
N GLU A 27 2.14 4.00 -0.36
CA GLU A 27 3.43 3.47 0.07
C GLU A 27 3.29 2.18 0.92
N SER A 28 4.26 1.30 0.77
CA SER A 28 4.45 0.06 1.53
C SER A 28 5.91 -0.11 1.94
N THR A 29 6.52 0.94 2.51
CA THR A 29 7.94 0.94 2.87
C THR A 29 8.33 -0.24 3.77
N TYR A 30 7.40 -0.75 4.57
CA TYR A 30 7.60 -1.87 5.48
C TYR A 30 6.67 -3.06 5.23
N GLY A 31 7.11 -4.26 5.65
CA GLY A 31 6.30 -5.47 5.64
C GLY A 31 5.44 -5.63 6.89
N LYS A 32 4.66 -6.71 6.93
CA LYS A 32 3.86 -7.10 8.11
C LYS A 32 4.77 -7.37 9.31
N GLY A 33 4.39 -6.88 10.49
CA GLY A 33 5.17 -7.01 11.73
C GLY A 33 6.12 -5.85 12.02
N ASP A 34 6.36 -4.97 11.03
CA ASP A 34 7.21 -3.78 11.17
C ASP A 34 6.42 -2.50 11.51
N GLU A 35 5.16 -2.60 11.94
CA GLU A 35 4.25 -1.46 12.13
C GLU A 35 4.81 -0.41 13.09
N LYS A 36 5.56 -0.84 14.11
CA LYS A 36 6.21 0.07 15.07
C LYS A 36 7.31 0.90 14.41
N ILE A 37 8.12 0.29 13.55
CA ILE A 37 9.21 0.97 12.84
C ILE A 37 8.64 1.88 11.76
N ALA A 38 7.67 1.40 10.99
CA ALA A 38 6.92 2.19 10.01
C ALA A 38 6.37 3.46 10.66
N ARG A 39 5.63 3.33 11.76
CA ARG A 39 5.10 4.48 12.51
C ARG A 39 6.20 5.43 12.99
N LYS A 40 7.29 4.92 13.55
CA LYS A 40 8.41 5.74 14.04
C LYS A 40 9.01 6.59 12.92
N HIS A 41 9.18 6.01 11.73
CA HIS A 41 9.77 6.69 10.58
C HIS A 41 8.76 7.49 9.73
N GLY A 42 7.47 7.47 10.06
CA GLY A 42 6.47 8.24 9.31
C GLY A 42 5.87 7.49 8.12
N HIS A 43 6.09 6.18 8.03
CA HIS A 43 5.68 5.32 6.92
C HIS A 43 4.56 4.35 7.30
N SER A 44 4.12 3.59 6.30
CA SER A 44 3.11 2.53 6.41
C SER A 44 3.68 1.16 6.02
N THR A 45 3.01 0.12 6.52
CA THR A 45 3.22 -1.25 6.03
C THR A 45 2.29 -1.56 4.85
N GLY A 46 2.64 -2.56 4.02
CA GLY A 46 1.72 -3.04 2.98
C GLY A 46 0.35 -3.48 3.51
N THR A 47 0.29 -4.06 4.72
CA THR A 47 -0.96 -4.41 5.40
C THR A 47 -1.77 -3.21 5.85
N GLN A 48 -1.12 -2.12 6.26
CA GLN A 48 -1.79 -0.86 6.60
C GLN A 48 -2.37 -0.17 5.37
N ALA A 49 -1.64 -0.17 4.25
CA ALA A 49 -2.13 0.31 2.96
C ALA A 49 -3.35 -0.49 2.48
N ALA A 50 -3.33 -1.82 2.59
CA ALA A 50 -4.47 -2.69 2.27
C ALA A 50 -5.70 -2.38 3.12
N GLN A 51 -5.49 -2.13 4.41
CA GLN A 51 -6.57 -1.76 5.32
C GLN A 51 -7.18 -0.39 4.95
N ILE A 52 -6.35 0.59 4.54
CA ILE A 52 -6.83 1.88 4.04
C ILE A 52 -7.65 1.70 2.76
N ALA A 53 -7.15 0.93 1.79
CA ALA A 53 -7.87 0.69 0.53
C ALA A 53 -9.24 0.06 0.77
N LYS A 54 -9.31 -0.92 1.68
CA LYS A 54 -10.56 -1.56 2.09
C LYS A 54 -11.52 -0.58 2.77
N GLU A 55 -11.05 0.18 3.76
CA GLU A 55 -11.86 1.18 4.46
C GLU A 55 -12.35 2.29 3.51
N ALA A 56 -11.53 2.65 2.52
CA ALA A 56 -11.85 3.65 1.53
C ALA A 56 -12.80 3.14 0.42
N SER A 57 -13.12 1.83 0.40
CA SER A 57 -13.86 1.20 -0.71
C SER A 57 -13.21 1.48 -2.08
N ALA A 58 -11.89 1.49 -2.13
CA ALA A 58 -11.15 1.57 -3.39
C ALA A 58 -11.37 0.29 -4.21
N LYS A 59 -11.27 0.37 -5.54
CA LYS A 59 -11.44 -0.82 -6.40
C LYS A 59 -10.14 -1.59 -6.57
N CYS A 60 -9.00 -0.90 -6.63
CA CYS A 60 -7.66 -1.48 -6.79
C CYS A 60 -6.64 -0.74 -5.92
N LEU A 61 -5.68 -1.47 -5.35
CA LEU A 61 -4.56 -0.94 -4.57
C LEU A 61 -3.25 -1.23 -5.29
N LEU A 62 -2.50 -0.17 -5.58
CA LEU A 62 -1.12 -0.28 -6.05
C LEU A 62 -0.18 0.10 -4.91
N LEU A 63 0.66 -0.86 -4.51
CA LEU A 63 1.69 -0.66 -3.50
C LEU A 63 2.98 -0.19 -4.17
N ASN A 64 3.62 0.85 -3.62
CA ASN A 64 4.91 1.35 -4.09
C ASN A 64 5.85 1.72 -2.92
N HIS A 65 6.99 2.36 -3.22
CA HIS A 65 7.92 2.91 -2.21
C HIS A 65 8.39 1.88 -1.17
N VAL A 66 8.73 0.67 -1.63
CA VAL A 66 9.24 -0.42 -0.78
C VAL A 66 10.68 -0.14 -0.37
N SER A 67 11.01 -0.38 0.90
CA SER A 67 12.40 -0.26 1.37
C SER A 67 13.30 -1.26 0.65
N ALA A 68 14.47 -0.81 0.18
CA ALA A 68 15.50 -1.64 -0.47
C ALA A 68 16.03 -2.80 0.39
N ARG A 69 15.67 -2.86 1.69
CA ARG A 69 15.95 -4.01 2.56
C ARG A 69 15.20 -5.28 2.14
N PHE A 70 14.04 -5.13 1.50
CA PHE A 70 13.22 -6.26 1.06
C PHE A 70 13.64 -6.66 -0.34
N LEU A 71 14.05 -7.91 -0.49
CA LEU A 71 14.46 -8.50 -1.77
C LEU A 71 13.31 -9.30 -2.38
N GLY A 72 13.41 -9.70 -3.65
CA GLY A 72 12.30 -10.19 -4.46
C GLY A 72 11.29 -11.15 -3.79
N ARG A 73 11.75 -12.10 -2.95
CA ARG A 73 10.84 -12.99 -2.19
C ARG A 73 10.05 -12.26 -1.11
N GLU A 74 10.70 -11.34 -0.40
CA GLU A 74 10.08 -10.51 0.64
C GLU A 74 9.13 -9.49 0.04
N CYS A 75 9.46 -8.88 -1.10
CA CYS A 75 8.53 -8.02 -1.84
C CYS A 75 7.25 -8.77 -2.20
N LYS A 76 7.38 -10.02 -2.70
CA LYS A 76 6.22 -10.87 -2.97
C LYS A 76 5.42 -11.21 -1.71
N GLN A 77 6.10 -11.37 -0.57
CA GLN A 77 5.42 -11.59 0.71
C GLN A 77 4.62 -10.35 1.14
N ILE A 78 5.15 -9.13 0.97
CA ILE A 78 4.43 -7.88 1.24
C ILE A 78 3.13 -7.83 0.43
N GLU A 79 3.21 -8.14 -0.88
CA GLU A 79 2.03 -8.19 -1.75
C GLU A 79 1.01 -9.23 -1.27
N ASN A 80 1.47 -10.45 -0.96
CA ASN A 80 0.59 -11.52 -0.48
C ASN A 80 -0.09 -11.17 0.85
N ASP A 81 0.66 -10.58 1.79
CA ASP A 81 0.12 -10.16 3.09
C ASP A 81 -0.93 -9.07 2.94
N ALA A 82 -0.75 -8.16 1.98
CA ALA A 82 -1.73 -7.13 1.64
C ALA A 82 -2.98 -7.74 0.97
N LYS A 83 -2.80 -8.71 0.05
CA LYS A 83 -3.91 -9.43 -0.62
C LYS A 83 -4.83 -10.18 0.35
N VAL A 84 -4.32 -10.64 1.49
CA VAL A 84 -5.16 -11.25 2.54
C VAL A 84 -6.20 -10.27 3.10
N ILE A 85 -5.89 -8.96 3.10
CA ILE A 85 -6.78 -7.91 3.61
C ILE A 85 -7.63 -7.32 2.48
N PHE A 86 -7.02 -7.08 1.33
CA PHE A 86 -7.63 -6.47 0.15
C PHE A 86 -7.15 -7.18 -1.11
N GLU A 87 -7.97 -8.08 -1.66
CA GLU A 87 -7.60 -9.02 -2.73
C GLU A 87 -7.05 -8.34 -3.99
N ASN A 88 -7.64 -7.22 -4.41
CA ASN A 88 -7.21 -6.46 -5.60
C ASN A 88 -6.03 -5.53 -5.28
N THR A 89 -4.93 -6.14 -4.83
CA THR A 89 -3.66 -5.45 -4.54
C THR A 89 -2.59 -5.89 -5.53
N HIS A 90 -1.75 -4.96 -5.98
CA HIS A 90 -0.59 -5.25 -6.80
C HIS A 90 0.62 -4.45 -6.32
N LEU A 91 1.79 -5.08 -6.27
CA LEU A 91 3.04 -4.40 -5.95
C LEU A 91 3.73 -3.99 -7.24
N VAL A 92 3.76 -2.68 -7.52
CA VAL A 92 4.31 -2.17 -8.77
C VAL A 92 5.83 -2.21 -8.79
N LYS A 93 6.40 -2.27 -9.99
CA LYS A 93 7.84 -2.24 -10.25
C LYS A 93 8.21 -1.00 -11.06
N ASP A 94 9.50 -0.69 -11.06
CA ASP A 94 10.05 0.35 -11.91
C ASP A 94 9.66 0.11 -13.37
N LEU A 95 9.19 1.18 -14.02
CA LEU A 95 8.75 1.22 -15.42
C LEU A 95 7.50 0.36 -15.73
N GLU A 96 6.78 -0.11 -14.72
CA GLU A 96 5.55 -0.86 -14.93
C GLU A 96 4.38 0.05 -15.33
N GLU A 97 3.69 -0.32 -16.41
CA GLU A 97 2.45 0.32 -16.85
C GLU A 97 1.25 -0.51 -16.37
N VAL A 98 0.29 0.16 -15.72
CA VAL A 98 -0.96 -0.46 -15.26
C VAL A 98 -2.12 0.14 -16.04
N SER A 99 -2.93 -0.71 -16.68
CA SER A 99 -4.14 -0.31 -17.40
C SER A 99 -5.39 -0.49 -16.54
N LEU A 100 -6.36 0.41 -16.76
CA LEU A 100 -7.64 0.50 -16.06
C LEU A 100 -8.78 -0.12 -16.86
#